data_AF-G5HL91-F1
#
_entry.id   AF-G5HL91-F1
#
_cell.length_a   1.000
_cell.length_b   1.000
_cell.length_c   1.000
_cell.angle_alpha   90.00
_cell.angle_beta   90.00
_cell.angle_gamma   90.00
#
_symmetry.space_group_name_H-M   'P 1'
#
loop_
_entity.id
_entity.type
_entity.pdbx_description
1 polymer ?
#
loop_
_entity_poly.entity_id
_entity_poly.type
_entity_poly.pdbx_seq_one_letter_code
_entity_poly.pdbx_strand_id
1 'polypeptide(L)' 'MPIYPPCESLMKYGVVQNIVEKYYRFRIKRPCFVMMQNERWTLVTLDC' A
#
# COMPACT_ATOMS: atom_id res chain seq x y z
N MET A 1 8.33 -2.40 1.41
CA MET A 1 8.89 -1.62 0.28
C MET A 1 8.29 -0.22 0.31
N PRO A 2 9.09 0.87 0.36
CA PRO A 2 8.53 2.22 0.32
C PRO A 2 7.84 2.42 -1.03
N ILE A 3 6.60 2.90 -0.99
CA ILE A 3 5.85 3.28 -2.19
C ILE A 3 5.80 4.80 -2.24
N TYR A 4 5.97 5.37 -3.43
CA TYR A 4 5.74 6.80 -3.68
C TYR A 4 4.40 6.92 -4.40
N PRO A 5 3.31 7.16 -3.67
CA PRO A 5 2.02 7.38 -4.29
C PRO A 5 2.04 8.76 -4.91
N PRO A 6 1.60 8.94 -6.16
CA PRO A 6 1.50 10.28 -6.74
C PRO A 6 0.54 11.20 -5.96
N CYS A 7 -0.35 10.61 -5.14
CA CYS A 7 -1.31 11.33 -4.33
C CYS A 7 -1.36 10.81 -2.89
N GLU A 8 -0.44 11.27 -2.03
CA GLU A 8 -0.43 10.92 -0.60
C GLU A 8 -1.71 11.37 0.13
N SER A 9 -2.29 12.51 -0.28
CA SER A 9 -3.57 13.00 0.27
C SER A 9 -4.73 12.03 0.04
N LEU A 10 -4.73 11.27 -1.07
CA LEU A 10 -5.77 10.29 -1.38
C LEU A 10 -5.62 9.02 -0.52
N MET A 11 -4.42 8.69 -0.07
CA MET A 11 -4.20 7.52 0.78
C MET A 11 -4.73 7.66 2.20
N LYS A 12 -5.13 8.86 2.62
CA LYS A 12 -5.87 9.06 3.88
C LYS A 12 -7.27 8.44 3.84
N TYR A 13 -7.82 8.18 2.65
CA TYR A 13 -9.12 7.52 2.49
C TYR A 13 -8.95 6.00 2.47
N GLY A 14 -9.68 5.30 3.35
CA GLY A 14 -9.63 3.83 3.44
C GLY A 14 -10.01 3.12 2.14
N VAL A 15 -10.88 3.73 1.31
CA VAL A 15 -11.23 3.19 -0.02
C VAL A 15 -10.02 3.15 -0.95
N VAL A 16 -9.18 4.20 -0.93
CA VAL A 16 -7.98 4.28 -1.76
C VAL A 16 -6.93 3.28 -1.28
N GLN A 17 -6.76 3.15 0.04
CA GLN A 17 -5.87 2.12 0.61
C GLN A 17 -6.25 0.74 0.09
N ASN A 18 -7.54 0.39 0.15
CA ASN A 18 -8.03 -0.91 -0.29
C ASN A 18 -7.83 -1.14 -1.81
N ILE A 19 -7.99 -0.10 -2.64
CA ILE A 19 -7.70 -0.17 -4.09
C ILE A 19 -6.20 -0.40 -4.33
N VAL A 20 -5.34 0.34 -3.63
CA VAL A 20 -3.88 0.23 -3.75
C VAL A 20 -3.41 -1.15 -3.28
N GLU A 21 -3.90 -1.63 -2.15
CA GLU A 21 -3.64 -2.98 -1.63
C GLU A 21 -4.06 -4.04 -2.63
N LYS A 22 -5.27 -3.92 -3.22
CA LYS A 22 -5.76 -4.86 -4.24
C LYS A 22 -4.90 -4.83 -5.50
N TYR A 23 -4.48 -3.65 -5.96
CA TYR A 23 -3.58 -3.48 -7.10
C TYR A 23 -2.24 -4.18 -6.86
N TYR A 24 -1.59 -3.92 -5.71
CA TYR A 24 -0.31 -4.53 -5.39
C TYR A 24 -0.43 -6.03 -5.11
N ARG A 25 -1.52 -6.48 -4.49
CA ARG A 25 -1.80 -7.90 -4.27
C ARG A 25 -1.92 -8.64 -5.60
N PHE A 26 -2.57 -8.04 -6.58
CA PHE A 26 -2.67 -8.60 -7.93
C PHE A 26 -1.32 -8.62 -8.65
N ARG A 27 -0.53 -7.54 -8.54
CA ARG A 27 0.78 -7.44 -9.20
C ARG A 27 1.83 -8.38 -8.61
N ILE A 28 1.92 -8.44 -7.28
CA ILE A 28 2.96 -9.19 -6.54
C ILE A 28 2.52 -10.64 -6.30
N LYS A 29 1.22 -10.95 -6.47
CA LYS A 29 0.60 -12.26 -6.18
C LYS A 29 0.85 -12.75 -4.75
N ARG A 30 1.03 -11.83 -3.81
CA ARG A 30 1.30 -12.10 -2.39
C ARG A 30 0.38 -11.28 -1.50
N PRO A 31 0.07 -11.76 -0.28
CA PRO A 31 -0.64 -10.94 0.71
C PRO A 31 0.21 -9.72 1.06
N CYS A 32 -0.34 -8.54 0.83
CA CYS A 32 0.30 -7.28 1.13
C CYS A 32 -0.72 -6.27 1.62
N PHE A 33 -0.27 -5.39 2.52
CA PHE A 33 -1.05 -4.30 3.07
C PHE A 33 -0.26 -3.00 3.04
N VAL A 34 -0.96 -1.89 3.05
CA VAL A 34 -0.35 -0.56 2.99
C VAL A 34 -0.33 0.03 4.40
N MET A 35 0.82 0.52 4.83
CA MET A 35 1.00 1.10 6.15
C MET A 35 1.86 2.36 6.07
N MET A 36 1.52 3.39 6.86
CA MET A 36 2.35 4.56 7.01
C MET A 36 3.36 4.35 8.14
N GLN A 37 4.66 4.40 7.82
CA GLN A 37 5.77 4.23 8.76
C GLN A 37 6.75 5.39 8.59
N ASN A 38 7.14 6.06 9.67
CA ASN A 38 8.02 7.23 9.64
C ASN A 38 7.63 8.24 8.55
N GLU A 39 6.34 8.61 8.52
CA GLU A 39 5.75 9.57 7.55
C GLU A 39 5.86 9.13 6.08
N ARG A 40 6.17 7.86 5.81
CA ARG A 40 6.24 7.30 4.47
C ARG A 40 5.26 6.15 4.29
N TRP A 41 4.60 6.14 3.15
CA TRP A 41 3.76 5.02 2.75
C TRP A 41 4.64 3.82 2.38
N THR A 42 4.41 2.71 3.07
CA THR A 42 5.16 1.48 2.91
C THR A 42 4.19 0.37 2.57
N LEU A 43 4.47 -0.34 1.48
CA LEU A 43 3.82 -1.60 1.18
C LEU A 43 4.50 -2.70 1.99
N VAL A 44 3.77 -3.28 2.93
CA VAL A 44 4.23 -4.42 3.72
C VAL A 44 3.76 -5.69 3.00
N THR A 45 4.71 -6.49 2.54
CA THR A 45 4.44 -7.83 2.02
C THR A 45 4.59 -8.82 3.16
N LEU A 46 3.63 -9.71 3.31
CA LEU A 46 3.76 -10.86 4.19
C LEU A 46 4.44 -11.96 3.36
N ASP A 47 5.75 -12.10 3.55
CA ASP A 47 6.48 -13.30 3.15
C ASP A 47 6.13 -14.39 4.19
N CYS A 48 5.27 -15.33 3.80
CA CYS A 48 5.12 -16.59 4.53
C CYS A 48 6.29 -17.53 4.24
#